data_AF-A0A1D1XXU2-F1
#
_entry.id   AF-A0A1D1XXU2-F1
#
_cell.length_a   1.000
_cell.length_b   1.000
_cell.length_c   1.000
_cell.angle_alpha   90.00
_cell.angle_beta   90.00
_cell.angle_gamma   90.00
#
_symmetry.space_group_name_H-M   'P 1'
#
loop_
_entity.id
_entity.type
_entity.pdbx_description
1 polymer ?
#
loop_
_entity_poly.entity_id
_entity_poly.type
_entity_poly.pdbx_seq_one_letter_code
_entity_poly.pdbx_strand_id
1 'polypeptide(L)'
;GIPPNTSCRFSKRSNMELILLLLSFLLLSSTTSNAADPVLDSHGNALQRGQLYYAQSTLWGAGAGGLTLESLKGSCPLYVAKGGAFDVDGQPLAFLPENENDDT
;
A
#
# COMPACT_ATOMS: atom_id res chain seq x y z
N GLY A 1 69.30 8.05 -9.75
CA GLY A 1 68.47 9.17 -10.25
C GLY A 1 67.07 8.99 -9.70
N ILE A 2 66.54 10.00 -9.04
CA ILE A 2 65.21 10.01 -8.41
C ILE A 2 64.17 10.26 -9.51
N PRO A 3 63.07 9.48 -9.64
CA PRO A 3 62.06 9.74 -10.65
C PRO A 3 61.32 11.06 -10.36
N PRO A 4 61.03 11.89 -11.37
CA PRO A 4 60.36 13.16 -11.18
C PRO A 4 58.91 12.96 -10.71
N ASN A 5 58.58 13.74 -9.69
CA ASN A 5 57.24 14.06 -9.21
C ASN A 5 56.10 13.89 -10.23
N THR A 6 55.23 12.90 -10.00
CA THR A 6 53.93 12.84 -10.65
C THR A 6 53.06 13.95 -10.08
N SER A 7 53.11 15.13 -10.70
CA SER A 7 52.14 16.20 -10.44
C SER A 7 50.76 15.74 -10.89
N CYS A 8 49.89 15.43 -9.92
CA CYS A 8 48.46 15.29 -10.16
C CYS A 8 47.93 16.64 -10.67
N ARG A 9 47.69 16.74 -11.99
CA ARG A 9 46.98 17.88 -12.56
C ARG A 9 45.51 17.77 -12.14
N PHE A 10 45.10 18.65 -11.23
CA PHE A 10 43.68 18.90 -11.01
C PHE A 10 43.14 19.61 -12.25
N SER A 11 42.50 18.86 -13.13
CA SER A 11 41.75 19.42 -14.26
C SER A 11 40.65 20.33 -13.70
N LYS A 12 40.61 21.59 -14.14
CA LYS A 12 39.56 22.53 -13.76
C LYS A 12 38.24 22.04 -14.36
N ARG A 13 37.50 21.26 -13.58
CA ARG A 13 36.18 20.75 -13.96
C ARG A 13 35.28 21.96 -14.19
N SER A 14 34.78 22.12 -15.41
CA SER A 14 33.84 23.21 -15.74
C SER A 14 32.61 23.10 -14.84
N ASN A 15 32.04 24.22 -14.40
CA ASN A 15 30.80 24.23 -13.63
C ASN A 15 29.68 23.46 -14.35
N MET A 16 29.71 23.44 -15.69
CA MET A 16 28.79 22.66 -16.54
C MET A 16 28.94 21.14 -16.32
N GLU A 17 30.17 20.64 -16.23
CA GLU A 17 30.45 19.22 -15.96
C GLU A 17 29.97 18.82 -14.57
N LEU A 18 30.18 19.69 -13.57
CA LEU A 18 29.68 19.47 -12.22
C LEU A 18 28.14 19.42 -12.19
N ILE A 19 27.48 20.34 -12.89
CA ILE A 19 26.01 20.38 -13.01
C ILE A 19 25.48 19.11 -13.68
N LEU A 20 26.11 18.66 -14.77
CA LEU A 20 25.72 17.44 -15.48
C LEU A 20 25.87 16.19 -14.61
N LEU A 21 26.93 16.11 -13.80
CA LEU A 21 27.15 15.02 -12.85
C LEU A 21 26.14 15.02 -11.71
N LEU A 22 25.77 16.20 -11.19
CA LEU A 22 24.74 16.32 -10.17
C LEU A 22 23.36 15.92 -10.70
N LEU A 23 23.02 16.36 -11.92
CA LEU A 23 21.76 15.99 -12.59
C LEU A 23 21.68 14.48 -12.84
N SER A 24 22.76 13.87 -13.32
CA SER A 24 22.81 12.42 -13.53
C SER A 24 22.75 11.65 -12.21
N PHE A 25 23.35 12.16 -11.13
CA PHE A 25 23.21 11.56 -9.79
C PHE A 25 21.77 11.67 -9.26
N LEU A 26 21.10 12.81 -9.43
CA LEU A 26 19.70 13.02 -9.05
C LEU A 26 18.75 12.09 -9.82
N LEU A 27 18.97 11.94 -11.13
CA LEU A 27 18.18 11.03 -11.99
C LEU A 27 18.40 9.55 -11.64
N LEU A 28 19.58 9.18 -11.13
CA LEU A 28 19.86 7.82 -10.67
C LEU A 28 19.36 7.56 -9.24
N SER A 29 19.15 8.62 -8.47
CA SER A 29 18.67 8.57 -7.08
C SER A 29 17.14 8.54 -6.97
N SER A 30 16.40 8.75 -8.05
CA SER A 30 14.95 8.57 -8.07
C SER A 30 14.60 7.09 -8.01
N THR A 31 14.69 6.52 -6.81
CA THR A 31 14.07 5.25 -6.48
C THR A 31 12.56 5.44 -6.54
N THR A 32 11.90 4.77 -7.49
CA THR A 32 10.45 4.58 -7.41
C THR A 32 10.21 3.72 -6.17
N SER A 33 9.68 4.32 -5.10
CA SER A 33 9.12 3.54 -4.01
C SER A 33 8.00 2.70 -4.63
N ASN A 34 8.21 1.38 -4.75
CA ASN A 34 7.16 0.45 -5.14
C ASN A 34 6.23 0.27 -3.93
N ALA A 35 5.57 1.35 -3.51
CA ALA A 35 4.42 1.23 -2.64
C ALA A 35 3.32 0.55 -3.45
N ALA A 36 2.71 -0.49 -2.90
CA ALA A 36 1.52 -1.07 -3.50
C ALA A 36 0.43 0.00 -3.55
N ASP A 37 -0.42 -0.06 -4.59
CA ASP A 37 -1.57 0.83 -4.64
C ASP A 37 -2.48 0.58 -3.43
N PRO A 38 -3.01 1.63 -2.79
CA PRO A 38 -3.85 1.48 -1.62
C PRO A 38 -5.16 0.76 -1.98
N VAL A 39 -5.65 -0.07 -1.07
CA VAL A 39 -7.00 -0.63 -1.19
C VAL A 39 -8.02 0.49 -0.97
N LEU A 40 -8.96 0.65 -1.90
CA LEU A 40 -9.97 1.70 -1.85
C LEU A 40 -11.33 1.17 -1.40
N ASP A 41 -12.08 2.01 -0.69
CA ASP A 41 -13.49 1.78 -0.38
C ASP A 41 -14.41 2.05 -1.58
N SER A 42 -15.72 1.83 -1.40
CA SER A 42 -16.72 2.07 -2.45
C SER A 42 -16.87 3.54 -2.87
N HIS A 43 -16.31 4.47 -2.11
CA HIS A 43 -16.28 5.90 -2.40
C HIS A 43 -14.95 6.34 -3.02
N GLY A 44 -13.99 5.42 -3.20
CA GLY A 44 -12.67 5.69 -3.76
C GLY A 44 -11.65 6.23 -2.75
N ASN A 45 -11.94 6.19 -1.45
CA ASN A 45 -10.98 6.58 -0.42
C ASN A 45 -10.12 5.38 -0.02
N ALA A 46 -8.86 5.62 0.32
CA ALA A 46 -8.01 4.57 0.89
C ALA A 46 -8.58 4.02 2.20
N LEU A 47 -8.55 2.71 2.38
CA LEU A 47 -8.94 2.06 3.63
C LEU A 47 -8.04 2.53 4.77
N GLN A 48 -8.66 2.79 5.92
CA GLN A 48 -7.97 3.21 7.14
C GLN A 48 -7.94 2.06 8.15
N ARG A 49 -6.76 1.82 8.72
CA ARG A 49 -6.58 0.86 9.81
C ARG A 49 -7.55 1.14 10.96
N GLY A 50 -8.20 0.09 11.46
CA GLY A 50 -9.09 0.16 12.62
C GLY A 50 -10.45 0.83 12.36
N GLN A 51 -10.66 1.43 11.19
CA GLN A 51 -11.94 1.99 10.80
C GLN A 51 -12.91 0.87 10.39
N LEU A 52 -14.19 1.07 10.69
CA LEU A 52 -15.24 0.11 10.35
C LEU A 52 -15.71 0.27 8.90
N TYR A 53 -15.75 -0.86 8.18
CA TYR A 53 -16.21 -0.99 6.82
C TYR A 53 -17.18 -2.17 6.68
N TYR A 54 -18.07 -2.10 5.68
CA TYR A 54 -18.88 -3.25 5.27
C TYR A 54 -18.22 -3.96 4.10
N ALA A 55 -18.09 -5.29 4.20
CA ALA A 55 -17.69 -6.13 3.08
C ALA A 55 -18.94 -6.71 2.43
N GLN A 56 -19.30 -6.18 1.26
CA GLN A 56 -20.50 -6.55 0.54
C GLN A 56 -20.18 -7.05 -0.87
N SER A 57 -21.05 -7.91 -1.38
CA SER A 57 -21.01 -8.32 -2.79
C SER A 57 -21.24 -7.12 -3.70
N THR A 58 -20.46 -7.03 -4.78
CA THR A 58 -20.70 -6.06 -5.86
C THR A 58 -21.87 -6.46 -6.75
N LEU A 59 -22.33 -7.70 -6.65
CA LEU A 59 -23.47 -8.22 -7.42
C LEU A 59 -24.79 -7.85 -6.74
N TRP A 60 -25.79 -7.46 -7.53
CA TRP A 60 -27.14 -7.20 -7.07
C TRP A 60 -28.06 -8.44 -7.15
N GLY A 61 -29.22 -8.38 -6.51
CA GLY A 61 -30.22 -9.45 -6.55
C GLY A 61 -29.85 -10.67 -5.70
N ALA A 62 -29.99 -11.89 -6.23
CA ALA A 62 -29.75 -13.13 -5.49
C ALA A 62 -28.29 -13.31 -5.02
N GLY A 63 -27.35 -12.56 -5.62
CA GLY A 63 -25.95 -12.52 -5.23
C GLY A 63 -25.58 -11.40 -4.25
N ALA A 64 -26.53 -10.55 -3.86
CA ALA A 64 -26.30 -9.45 -2.90
C ALA A 64 -26.09 -9.98 -1.47
N GLY A 65 -25.59 -9.13 -0.59
CA GLY A 65 -25.43 -9.40 0.85
C GLY A 65 -24.04 -9.07 1.37
N GLY A 66 -24.00 -8.65 2.63
CA GLY A 66 -22.78 -8.37 3.38
C GLY A 66 -22.28 -9.58 4.17
N LEU A 67 -21.11 -9.48 4.80
CA LEU A 67 -20.65 -10.51 5.71
C LEU A 67 -21.39 -10.44 7.05
N THR A 68 -21.79 -11.58 7.60
CA THR A 68 -22.49 -11.68 8.89
C THR A 68 -22.00 -12.88 9.69
N LEU A 69 -22.31 -12.91 10.98
CA LEU A 69 -21.98 -14.03 11.85
C LEU A 69 -23.11 -15.07 11.86
N GLU A 70 -22.78 -16.33 11.63
CA GLU A 70 -23.70 -17.45 11.59
C GLU A 70 -23.28 -18.58 12.54
N SER A 71 -24.28 -19.33 13.03
CA SER A 71 -24.08 -20.54 13.81
C SER A 71 -24.60 -21.75 13.03
N LEU A 72 -23.73 -22.73 12.76
CA LEU A 72 -24.13 -23.96 12.08
C LEU A 72 -24.97 -24.87 12.99
N LYS A 73 -24.62 -24.96 14.28
CA LYS A 73 -25.32 -25.76 15.31
C LYS A 73 -25.03 -25.18 16.70
N GLY A 74 -25.92 -24.34 17.24
CA GLY A 74 -25.80 -23.83 18.61
C GLY A 74 -26.01 -22.32 18.74
N SER A 75 -25.67 -21.75 19.90
CA SER A 75 -25.91 -20.34 20.23
C SER A 75 -24.75 -19.40 19.92
N CYS A 76 -23.53 -19.91 19.68
CA CYS A 76 -22.35 -19.08 19.42
C CYS A 76 -22.07 -19.00 17.91
N PRO A 77 -22.21 -17.83 17.27
CA PRO A 77 -22.05 -17.69 15.83
C PRO A 77 -20.56 -17.49 15.50
N LEU A 78 -19.83 -18.60 15.38
CA LEU A 78 -18.39 -18.61 15.11
C LEU A 78 -18.04 -18.61 13.62
N TYR A 79 -19.04 -18.71 12.74
CA TYR A 79 -18.83 -18.78 11.30
C TYR A 79 -19.14 -17.42 10.67
N VAL A 80 -18.35 -17.05 9.65
CA VAL A 80 -18.65 -15.90 8.81
C VAL A 80 -19.37 -16.39 7.58
N ALA A 81 -20.56 -15.85 7.34
CA ALA A 81 -21.41 -16.18 6.20
C ALA A 81 -21.74 -14.93 5.40
N LYS A 82 -22.26 -15.12 4.18
CA LYS A 82 -22.85 -14.04 3.40
C LYS A 82 -24.32 -13.89 3.79
N GLY A 83 -24.72 -12.69 4.19
CA GLY A 83 -26.09 -12.30 4.46
C GLY A 83 -27.02 -12.58 3.28
N GLY A 84 -28.31 -12.71 3.61
CA GLY A 84 -29.39 -12.86 2.63
C GLY A 84 -29.76 -11.53 1.96
N ALA A 85 -30.77 -11.57 1.09
CA ALA A 85 -31.19 -10.39 0.31
C ALA A 85 -31.71 -9.21 1.16
N PHE A 86 -32.04 -9.43 2.44
CA PHE A 86 -32.48 -8.39 3.37
C PHE A 86 -31.38 -7.88 4.30
N ASP A 87 -30.23 -8.54 4.32
CA ASP A 87 -29.04 -8.15 5.09
C ASP A 87 -27.93 -7.73 4.12
N VAL A 88 -28.23 -6.63 3.42
CA VAL A 88 -27.41 -6.13 2.30
C VAL A 88 -26.05 -5.64 2.77
N ASP A 89 -25.98 -5.01 3.94
CA ASP A 89 -24.75 -4.43 4.48
C ASP A 89 -23.98 -5.44 5.35
N GLY A 90 -24.70 -6.28 6.12
CA GLY A 90 -24.10 -7.23 7.05
C GLY A 90 -23.57 -6.55 8.32
N GLN A 91 -22.53 -7.16 8.91
CA GLN A 91 -21.83 -6.68 10.09
C GLN A 91 -20.56 -5.90 9.67
N PRO A 92 -20.32 -4.70 10.23
CA PRO A 92 -19.09 -3.97 9.92
C PRO A 92 -17.88 -4.65 10.55
N LEU A 93 -16.73 -4.51 9.87
CA LEU A 93 -15.44 -5.07 10.28
C LEU A 93 -14.33 -4.03 10.18
N ALA A 94 -13.28 -4.23 10.96
CA ALA A 94 -12.08 -3.39 10.94
C ALA A 94 -10.91 -4.17 10.35
N PHE A 95 -10.15 -3.50 9.49
CA PHE A 95 -8.89 -4.04 8.98
C PHE A 95 -7.75 -3.63 9.91
N LEU A 96 -6.97 -4.62 10.33
CA LEU A 96 -5.78 -4.44 11.16
C LEU A 96 -4.61 -5.09 10.43
N PRO A 97 -3.45 -4.42 10.34
CA PRO A 97 -2.26 -5.04 9.79
C PRO A 97 -1.84 -6.19 10.69
N GLU A 98 -1.30 -7.25 10.09
CA GLU A 98 -0.75 -8.38 10.83
C GLU A 98 0.42 -7.92 11.72
N ASN A 99 1.23 -7.00 11.20
CA ASN A 99 2.33 -6.37 11.92
C ASN A 99 1.94 -4.94 12.30
N GLU A 100 1.89 -4.64 13.60
CA GLU A 100 1.47 -3.31 14.05
C GLU A 100 2.41 -2.17 13.65
N ASN A 101 3.66 -2.50 13.32
CA ASN A 101 4.69 -1.60 12.83
C ASN A 101 4.68 -1.43 11.30
N ASP A 102 3.74 -2.08 10.63
CA ASP A 102 3.54 -1.89 9.20
C ASP A 102 2.66 -0.65 9.00
N ASP A 103 3.33 0.45 8.60
CA ASP A 103 2.71 1.73 8.29
C ASP A 103 2.21 1.78 6.82
N THR A 104 2.16 0.64 6.13
CA THR A 104 1.69 0.55 4.74
C THR A 104 0.19 0.64 4.59
#